data_AF-A0A2E2UCM8-F1
#
_entry.id   AF-A0A2E2UCM8-F1
#
_cell.length_a   1.000
_cell.length_b   1.000
_cell.length_c   1.000
_cell.angle_alpha   90.00
_cell.angle_beta   90.00
_cell.angle_gamma   90.00
#
_symmetry.space_group_name_H-M   'P 1'
#
loop_
_entity.id
_entity.type
_entity.pdbx_description
1 polymer ?
#
loop_
_entity_poly.entity_id
_entity_poly.type
_entity_poly.pdbx_seq_one_letter_code
_entity_poly.pdbx_strand_id
1 'polypeptide(L)'
;MIKLFAVFLCLSSTSLFAQEVVRMLDGHGFKCSEQYDVFRSQRQNVHLLENVTVKKSNENIKISADIVFVECQKSAGEFKFVRLKKKPTRMTYKTPTDNTVTRVDKVREVIAYNQNYSVVAKDDFSNQESGKVKINLTIPQNEIEANTFSRAQHRGTHYTTVMHRSKTEVTLNGRDLGSSLIGHGSFRIFFDL
;
A
#
# COMPACT_ATOMS: atom_id res chain seq x y z
N MET A 1 45.39 -31.69 -2.51
CA MET A 1 44.42 -30.91 -1.70
C MET A 1 43.82 -29.76 -2.54
N ILE A 2 43.09 -30.06 -3.62
CA ILE A 2 42.47 -29.05 -4.51
C ILE A 2 41.06 -29.52 -4.93
N LYS A 3 40.26 -30.02 -3.98
CA LYS A 3 38.87 -30.43 -4.25
C LYS A 3 37.85 -29.88 -3.25
N LEU A 4 38.31 -29.22 -2.16
CA LEU A 4 37.40 -28.64 -1.17
C LEU A 4 36.97 -27.19 -1.47
N PHE A 5 37.70 -26.47 -2.33
CA PHE A 5 37.39 -25.06 -2.65
C PHE A 5 36.23 -24.88 -3.64
N ALA A 6 35.90 -25.91 -4.44
CA ALA A 6 34.83 -25.80 -5.43
C ALA A 6 33.42 -25.85 -4.82
N VAL A 7 33.26 -26.43 -3.63
CA VAL A 7 31.95 -26.50 -2.95
C VAL A 7 31.59 -25.16 -2.30
N PHE A 8 32.59 -24.35 -1.92
CA PHE A 8 32.36 -23.02 -1.34
C PHE A 8 31.98 -21.95 -2.37
N LEU A 9 32.23 -22.18 -3.68
CA LEU A 9 31.86 -21.24 -4.74
C LEU A 9 30.39 -21.36 -5.19
N CYS A 10 29.70 -22.46 -4.88
CA CYS A 10 28.29 -22.67 -5.27
C CYS A 10 27.26 -22.05 -4.32
N LEU A 11 27.69 -21.28 -3.31
CA LEU A 11 26.79 -20.53 -2.41
C LEU A 11 26.56 -19.08 -2.84
N SER A 12 27.03 -18.69 -4.02
CA SER A 12 26.74 -17.38 -4.59
C SER A 12 25.46 -17.41 -5.43
N SER A 13 24.62 -16.40 -5.24
CA SER A 13 23.40 -16.07 -5.99
C SER A 13 22.08 -16.78 -5.64
N THR A 14 21.67 -16.70 -4.38
CA THR A 14 20.29 -16.25 -4.10
C THR A 14 20.36 -15.14 -3.06
N SER A 15 20.58 -13.91 -3.54
CA SER A 15 20.27 -12.72 -2.76
C SER A 15 18.77 -12.73 -2.49
N LEU A 16 18.38 -13.36 -1.38
CA LEU A 16 17.12 -13.13 -0.69
C LEU A 16 17.14 -11.64 -0.34
N PHE A 17 16.60 -10.82 -1.25
CA PHE A 17 16.39 -9.41 -1.01
C PHE A 17 15.60 -9.29 0.29
N ALA A 18 16.23 -8.74 1.32
CA ALA A 18 15.56 -8.32 2.53
C ALA A 18 14.64 -7.15 2.15
N GLN A 19 13.45 -7.46 1.63
CA GLN A 19 12.41 -6.47 1.41
C GLN A 19 11.80 -6.12 2.76
N GLU A 20 12.23 -5.01 3.33
CA GLU A 20 11.53 -4.42 4.46
C GLU A 20 10.79 -3.16 3.99
N VAL A 21 9.47 -3.28 3.91
CA VAL A 21 8.55 -2.19 3.55
C VAL A 21 8.50 -1.20 4.73
N VAL A 22 9.02 0.03 4.58
CA VAL A 22 8.79 1.10 5.57
C VAL A 22 7.64 1.97 5.10
N ARG A 23 6.62 2.15 5.92
CA ARG A 23 5.44 2.94 5.56
C ARG A 23 5.62 4.42 5.90
N MET A 24 5.23 5.34 5.00
CA MET A 24 5.55 6.77 5.09
C MET A 24 4.38 7.69 5.40
N LEU A 25 3.14 7.24 5.21
CA LEU A 25 1.97 7.94 5.72
C LEU A 25 0.85 6.91 5.91
N ASP A 26 0.26 6.94 7.10
CA ASP A 26 -0.83 6.07 7.53
C ASP A 26 -0.56 4.58 7.35
N GLY A 27 0.30 4.03 8.21
CA GLY A 27 0.06 2.68 8.72
C GLY A 27 1.22 1.93 9.36
N HIS A 28 2.13 2.65 9.99
CA HIS A 28 2.68 2.21 11.27
C HIS A 28 1.87 2.75 12.47
N GLY A 29 0.70 3.34 12.23
CA GLY A 29 -0.13 3.98 13.26
C GLY A 29 -1.60 3.56 13.30
N PHE A 30 -2.03 2.58 12.49
CA PHE A 30 -3.39 2.06 12.66
C PHE A 30 -3.41 1.08 13.81
N LYS A 31 -3.92 1.56 14.93
CA LYS A 31 -4.18 0.73 16.10
C LYS A 31 -5.55 0.06 15.89
N CYS A 32 -5.65 -1.18 16.33
CA CYS A 32 -6.91 -1.89 16.48
C CYS A 32 -6.93 -2.42 17.90
N SER A 33 -7.11 -1.51 18.85
CA SER A 33 -6.99 -1.81 20.28
C SER A 33 -8.17 -1.32 21.10
N GLU A 34 -8.91 -0.34 20.60
CA GLU A 34 -10.04 0.24 21.28
C GLU A 34 -11.30 0.26 20.42
N GLN A 35 -12.46 0.44 21.05
CA GLN A 35 -13.75 0.48 20.37
C GLN A 35 -13.83 1.63 19.35
N TYR A 36 -13.08 2.71 19.56
CA TYR A 36 -12.98 3.84 18.63
C TYR A 36 -12.16 3.52 17.38
N ASP A 37 -11.19 2.60 17.48
CA ASP A 37 -10.38 2.15 16.34
C ASP A 37 -11.23 1.35 15.34
N VAL A 38 -12.23 0.60 15.82
CA VAL A 38 -13.22 -0.06 14.95
C VAL A 38 -13.96 0.97 14.11
N PHE A 39 -14.49 2.01 14.74
CA PHE A 39 -15.19 3.08 14.01
C PHE A 39 -14.26 3.85 13.07
N ARG A 40 -13.02 4.12 13.45
CA ARG A 40 -12.04 4.84 12.61
C ARG A 40 -11.56 4.00 11.43
N SER A 41 -11.21 2.73 11.66
CA SER A 41 -10.76 1.81 10.62
C SER A 41 -11.87 1.43 9.64
N GLN A 42 -13.13 1.35 10.08
CA GLN A 42 -14.27 1.18 9.17
C GLN A 42 -14.62 2.44 8.38
N ARG A 43 -14.23 3.63 8.88
CA ARG A 43 -14.37 4.91 8.15
C ARG A 43 -13.26 5.14 7.12
N GLN A 44 -12.15 4.41 7.20
CA GLN A 44 -10.95 4.62 6.40
C GLN A 44 -10.68 3.40 5.52
N ASN A 45 -10.19 3.58 4.29
CA ASN A 45 -9.76 2.48 3.43
C ASN A 45 -8.46 1.85 3.96
N VAL A 46 -8.51 1.22 5.12
CA VAL A 46 -7.34 0.59 5.73
C VAL A 46 -6.94 -0.60 4.87
N HIS A 47 -5.66 -0.62 4.52
CA HIS A 47 -5.11 -1.67 3.68
C HIS A 47 -3.66 -1.95 4.07
N LEU A 48 -3.27 -3.18 3.76
CA LEU A 48 -1.93 -3.72 3.89
C LEU A 48 -1.37 -3.94 2.49
N LEU A 49 -0.04 -3.89 2.39
CA LEU A 49 0.70 -4.31 1.21
C LEU A 49 1.44 -5.61 1.57
N GLU A 50 1.11 -6.69 0.88
CA GLU A 50 1.66 -8.03 1.12
C GLU A 50 2.33 -8.58 -0.16
N ASN A 51 3.16 -9.62 -0.02
CA ASN A 51 3.75 -10.37 -1.13
C ASN A 51 4.44 -9.48 -2.19
N VAL A 52 5.15 -8.46 -1.72
CA VAL A 52 5.88 -7.56 -2.61
C VAL A 52 6.94 -8.36 -3.36
N THR A 53 7.08 -8.09 -4.65
CA THR A 53 8.09 -8.68 -5.53
C THR A 53 8.62 -7.57 -6.43
N VAL A 54 9.94 -7.44 -6.49
CA VAL A 54 10.61 -6.46 -7.33
C VAL A 54 11.44 -7.22 -8.36
N LYS A 55 11.29 -6.85 -9.64
CA LYS A 55 12.07 -7.41 -10.75
C LYS A 55 12.71 -6.28 -11.55
N LYS A 56 14.03 -6.33 -11.69
CA LYS A 56 14.79 -5.41 -12.54
C LYS A 56 14.79 -5.91 -13.99
N SER A 57 14.61 -4.98 -14.92
CA SER A 57 14.87 -5.14 -16.36
C SER A 57 15.75 -3.98 -16.82
N ASN A 58 16.27 -3.99 -18.05
CA ASN A 58 17.25 -2.99 -18.51
C ASN A 58 16.82 -1.53 -18.26
N GLU A 59 15.57 -1.19 -18.57
CA GLU A 59 15.08 0.20 -18.49
C GLU A 59 14.07 0.44 -17.36
N ASN A 60 13.51 -0.64 -16.79
CA ASN A 60 12.39 -0.54 -15.85
C ASN A 60 12.57 -1.44 -14.63
N ILE A 61 11.96 -1.01 -13.52
CA ILE A 61 11.69 -1.81 -12.34
C ILE A 61 10.22 -2.20 -12.34
N LYS A 62 9.94 -3.49 -12.22
CA LYS A 62 8.58 -4.03 -12.11
C LYS A 62 8.32 -4.41 -10.66
N ILE A 63 7.27 -3.83 -10.08
CA ILE A 63 6.81 -4.13 -8.73
C ILE A 63 5.46 -4.82 -8.84
N SER A 64 5.36 -6.02 -8.26
CA SER A 64 4.10 -6.71 -8.05
C SER A 64 3.84 -6.81 -6.55
N ALA A 65 2.62 -6.56 -6.12
CA ALA A 65 2.24 -6.70 -4.71
C ALA A 65 0.75 -7.02 -4.58
N ASP A 66 0.33 -7.46 -3.40
CA ASP A 66 -1.07 -7.62 -3.05
C ASP A 66 -1.51 -6.47 -2.14
N ILE A 67 -2.54 -5.74 -2.54
CA ILE A 67 -3.29 -4.86 -1.63
C ILE A 67 -4.38 -5.67 -0.95
N VAL A 68 -4.36 -5.68 0.38
CA VAL A 68 -5.36 -6.37 1.20
C VAL A 68 -6.10 -5.35 2.04
N PHE A 69 -7.40 -5.20 1.79
CA PHE A 69 -8.27 -4.37 2.60
C PHE A 69 -8.64 -5.08 3.90
N VAL A 70 -8.58 -4.34 5.00
CA VAL A 70 -8.84 -4.85 6.34
C VAL A 70 -9.78 -3.92 7.09
N GLU A 71 -10.49 -4.45 8.07
CA GLU A 71 -11.25 -3.67 9.04
C GLU A 71 -10.93 -4.14 10.47
N CYS A 72 -10.97 -3.24 11.45
CA CYS A 72 -10.83 -3.64 12.85
C CYS A 72 -12.16 -4.21 13.35
N GLN A 73 -12.15 -5.39 13.95
CA GLN A 73 -13.33 -6.01 14.57
C GLN A 73 -13.00 -6.48 15.98
N LYS A 74 -14.00 -6.43 16.87
CA LYS A 74 -13.93 -7.07 18.19
C LYS A 74 -14.29 -8.55 18.05
N SER A 75 -13.39 -9.43 18.46
CA SER A 75 -13.57 -10.88 18.38
C SER A 75 -12.97 -11.52 19.63
N ALA A 76 -13.78 -12.32 20.35
CA ALA A 76 -13.37 -12.97 21.59
C ALA A 76 -12.79 -12.00 22.66
N GLY A 77 -13.33 -10.78 22.75
CA GLY A 77 -12.89 -9.79 23.75
C GLY A 77 -11.77 -8.86 23.28
N GLU A 78 -11.05 -9.21 22.22
CA GLU A 78 -9.92 -8.43 21.68
C GLU A 78 -10.25 -7.78 20.34
N PHE A 79 -9.60 -6.65 20.06
CA PHE A 79 -9.69 -5.97 18.78
C PHE A 79 -8.60 -6.49 17.84
N LYS A 80 -8.98 -6.91 16.64
CA LYS A 80 -8.04 -7.37 15.61
C LYS A 80 -8.45 -6.92 14.21
N PHE A 81 -7.45 -6.70 13.36
CA PHE A 81 -7.71 -6.49 11.93
C PHE A 81 -8.14 -7.81 11.28
N VAL A 82 -9.25 -7.75 10.56
CA VAL A 82 -9.82 -8.87 9.79
C VAL A 82 -9.77 -8.49 8.31
N ARG A 83 -9.33 -9.45 7.48
CA ARG A 83 -9.30 -9.26 6.02
C ARG A 83 -10.71 -9.26 5.45
N LEU A 84 -11.01 -8.25 4.64
CA LEU A 84 -12.29 -8.15 3.97
C LEU A 84 -12.35 -9.11 2.77
N LYS A 85 -13.52 -9.73 2.55
CA LYS A 85 -13.76 -10.56 1.35
C LYS A 85 -13.94 -9.69 0.09
N LYS A 86 -14.57 -8.52 0.25
CA LYS A 86 -14.78 -7.52 -0.80
C LYS A 86 -14.19 -6.19 -0.38
N LYS A 87 -13.64 -5.43 -1.33
CA LYS A 87 -13.18 -4.08 -1.04
C LYS A 87 -14.38 -3.18 -0.69
N PRO A 88 -14.26 -2.26 0.28
CA PRO A 88 -15.33 -1.31 0.58
C PRO A 88 -15.50 -0.36 -0.61
N THR A 89 -16.70 -0.21 -1.16
CA THR A 89 -16.97 0.70 -2.29
C THR A 89 -17.81 1.91 -1.90
N ARG A 90 -18.65 1.74 -0.87
CA ARG A 90 -19.51 2.76 -0.29
C ARG A 90 -19.36 2.73 1.23
N MET A 91 -19.14 3.89 1.82
CA MET A 91 -19.10 4.08 3.28
C MET A 91 -20.11 5.14 3.67
N THR A 92 -20.83 4.91 4.76
CA THR A 92 -21.76 5.90 5.33
C THR A 92 -21.44 6.08 6.80
N TYR A 93 -21.28 7.33 7.23
CA TYR A 93 -20.99 7.64 8.63
C TYR A 93 -21.68 8.93 9.07
N LYS A 94 -21.97 9.02 10.37
CA LYS A 94 -22.46 10.25 11.00
C LYS A 94 -21.30 11.12 11.48
N THR A 95 -21.41 12.41 11.23
CA THR A 95 -20.53 13.45 11.78
C THR A 95 -20.97 13.81 13.21
N PRO A 96 -20.14 14.52 14.00
CA PRO A 96 -20.53 14.97 15.35
C PRO A 96 -21.75 15.89 15.40
N THR A 97 -22.10 16.51 14.27
CA THR A 97 -23.29 17.36 14.12
C THR A 97 -24.50 16.60 13.56
N ASP A 98 -24.51 15.27 13.72
CA ASP A 98 -25.54 14.33 13.25
C ASP A 98 -25.79 14.29 11.74
N ASN A 99 -24.99 15.00 10.93
CA ASN A 99 -25.08 14.89 9.48
C ASN A 99 -24.56 13.53 9.01
N THR A 100 -25.25 12.93 8.04
CA THR A 100 -24.85 11.69 7.38
C THR A 100 -24.00 12.01 6.16
N VAL A 101 -22.77 11.52 6.16
CA VAL A 101 -21.87 11.57 5.00
C VAL A 101 -21.86 10.20 4.34
N THR A 102 -22.17 10.15 3.05
CA THR A 102 -21.97 8.98 2.20
C THR A 102 -20.79 9.25 1.28
N ARG A 103 -19.87 8.29 1.23
CA ARG A 103 -18.67 8.30 0.40
C ARG A 103 -18.75 7.15 -0.59
N VAL A 104 -18.48 7.41 -1.87
CA VAL A 104 -18.40 6.38 -2.92
C VAL A 104 -17.10 6.53 -3.69
N ASP A 105 -16.31 5.47 -3.76
CA ASP A 105 -15.06 5.47 -4.53
C ASP A 105 -15.32 5.00 -5.96
N LYS A 106 -15.28 5.94 -6.91
CA LYS A 106 -15.57 5.71 -8.33
C LYS A 106 -14.38 5.10 -9.08
N VAL A 107 -13.18 5.61 -8.77
CA VAL A 107 -11.92 5.13 -9.34
C VAL A 107 -11.01 4.74 -8.19
N ARG A 108 -10.28 3.63 -8.35
CA ARG A 108 -9.26 3.16 -7.42
C ARG A 108 -8.04 2.72 -8.20
N GLU A 109 -6.91 3.31 -7.83
CA GLU A 109 -5.63 3.02 -8.44
C GLU A 109 -4.54 2.95 -7.38
N VAL A 110 -3.48 2.21 -7.69
CA VAL A 110 -2.21 2.36 -6.98
C VAL A 110 -1.31 3.18 -7.85
N ILE A 111 -0.65 4.15 -7.25
CA ILE A 111 0.36 4.94 -7.91
C ILE A 111 1.71 4.70 -7.27
N ALA A 112 2.76 4.72 -8.07
CA ALA A 112 4.10 5.04 -7.60
C ALA A 112 4.36 6.52 -7.89
N TYR A 113 5.02 7.21 -6.95
CA TYR A 113 5.40 8.61 -7.12
C TYR A 113 6.81 8.87 -6.63
N ASN A 114 7.47 9.85 -7.23
CA ASN A 114 8.81 10.28 -6.87
C ASN A 114 8.80 11.38 -5.79
N GLN A 115 9.97 11.82 -5.32
CA GLN A 115 10.16 12.85 -4.29
C GLN A 115 9.51 14.20 -4.62
N ASN A 116 9.29 14.47 -5.91
CA ASN A 116 8.59 15.67 -6.38
C ASN A 116 7.06 15.49 -6.40
N TYR A 117 6.56 14.38 -5.87
CA TYR A 117 5.16 13.96 -5.88
C TYR A 117 4.59 13.73 -7.29
N SER A 118 5.44 13.58 -8.30
CA SER A 118 5.02 13.22 -9.66
C SER A 118 4.70 11.73 -9.72
N VAL A 119 3.58 11.38 -10.36
CA VAL A 119 3.20 9.99 -10.60
C VAL A 119 4.08 9.40 -11.70
N VAL A 120 4.80 8.33 -11.38
CA VAL A 120 5.75 7.67 -12.29
C VAL A 120 5.26 6.31 -12.79
N ALA A 121 4.30 5.71 -12.07
CA ALA A 121 3.56 4.54 -12.52
C ALA A 121 2.17 4.50 -11.88
N LYS A 122 1.22 3.82 -12.52
CA LYS A 122 -0.11 3.58 -11.95
C LYS A 122 -0.71 2.26 -12.42
N ASP A 123 -1.59 1.70 -11.60
CA ASP A 123 -2.39 0.51 -11.91
C ASP A 123 -3.84 0.72 -11.41
N ASP A 124 -4.82 0.62 -12.30
CA ASP A 124 -6.24 0.80 -12.00
C ASP A 124 -6.88 -0.54 -11.64
N PHE A 125 -7.49 -0.61 -10.47
CA PHE A 125 -8.19 -1.80 -9.99
C PHE A 125 -9.65 -1.52 -9.60
N SER A 126 -10.26 -0.50 -10.21
CA SER A 126 -11.65 -0.07 -9.99
C SER A 126 -12.64 -1.22 -10.22
N ASN A 127 -12.40 -2.05 -11.23
CA ASN A 127 -13.28 -3.16 -11.61
C ASN A 127 -13.10 -4.44 -10.76
N GLN A 128 -12.08 -4.51 -9.91
CA GLN A 128 -11.85 -5.68 -9.05
C GLN A 128 -12.66 -5.55 -7.76
N GLU A 129 -13.56 -6.49 -7.45
CA GLU A 129 -14.36 -6.42 -6.21
C GLU A 129 -13.70 -7.05 -4.98
N SER A 130 -12.72 -7.92 -5.20
CA SER A 130 -12.04 -8.66 -4.12
C SER A 130 -11.44 -7.72 -3.08
N GLY A 131 -11.52 -8.10 -1.81
CA GLY A 131 -10.80 -7.41 -0.73
C GLY A 131 -9.29 -7.64 -0.77
N LYS A 132 -8.81 -8.54 -1.66
CA LYS A 132 -7.41 -8.74 -2.00
C LYS A 132 -7.21 -8.53 -3.51
N VAL A 133 -6.36 -7.58 -3.88
CA VAL A 133 -6.13 -7.13 -5.26
C VAL A 133 -4.64 -7.23 -5.56
N LYS A 134 -4.28 -7.95 -6.63
CA LYS A 134 -2.89 -7.95 -7.11
C LYS A 134 -2.67 -6.72 -8.00
N ILE A 135 -1.59 -6.01 -7.73
CA ILE A 135 -1.19 -4.79 -8.44
C ILE A 135 0.15 -5.00 -9.15
N ASN A 136 0.33 -4.36 -10.30
CA ASN A 136 1.59 -4.42 -11.06
C ASN A 136 1.98 -3.02 -11.55
N LEU A 137 3.09 -2.51 -11.04
CA LEU A 137 3.64 -1.21 -11.40
C LEU A 137 4.92 -1.41 -12.20
N THR A 138 5.06 -0.71 -13.32
CA THR A 138 6.30 -0.66 -14.10
C THR A 138 6.82 0.77 -14.03
N ILE A 139 7.98 0.94 -13.40
CA ILE A 139 8.57 2.25 -13.09
C ILE A 139 9.89 2.39 -13.88
N PRO A 140 10.10 3.49 -14.61
CA PRO A 140 11.39 3.77 -15.25
C PRO A 140 12.53 3.81 -14.23
N GLN A 141 13.68 3.22 -14.54
CA GLN A 141 14.82 3.20 -13.59
C GLN A 141 15.31 4.59 -13.18
N ASN A 142 15.26 5.57 -14.09
CA ASN A 142 15.65 6.95 -13.83
C ASN A 142 14.66 7.71 -12.93
N GLU A 143 13.49 7.14 -12.65
CA GLU A 143 12.50 7.67 -11.71
C GLU A 143 12.60 7.01 -10.31
N ILE A 144 13.55 6.09 -10.13
CA ILE A 144 13.81 5.45 -8.83
C ILE A 144 14.75 6.33 -7.99
N GLU A 145 14.48 6.40 -6.70
CA GLU A 145 15.23 7.24 -5.77
C GLU A 145 16.31 6.45 -5.04
N ALA A 146 17.47 7.07 -4.86
CA ALA A 146 18.51 6.55 -3.99
C ALA A 146 18.08 6.62 -2.51
N ASN A 147 18.37 5.57 -1.74
CA ASN A 147 18.05 5.54 -0.33
C ASN A 147 19.03 6.41 0.49
N THR A 148 18.55 7.59 0.89
CA THR A 148 19.30 8.53 1.73
C THR A 148 18.88 8.48 3.21
N PHE A 149 17.96 7.59 3.59
CA PHE A 149 17.47 7.46 4.96
C PHE A 149 18.53 6.80 5.84
N SER A 150 19.22 7.59 6.67
CA SER A 150 20.31 7.11 7.55
C SER A 150 19.94 5.89 8.40
N ARG A 151 18.71 5.82 8.91
CA ARG A 151 18.21 4.69 9.73
C ARG A 151 17.69 3.50 8.92
N ALA A 152 17.60 3.61 7.61
CA ALA A 152 17.07 2.56 6.73
C ALA A 152 18.04 2.17 5.60
N GLN A 153 19.32 2.56 5.69
CA GLN A 153 20.34 2.22 4.67
C GLN A 153 20.47 0.71 4.46
N HIS A 154 20.30 -0.10 5.51
CA HIS A 154 20.35 -1.56 5.45
C HIS A 154 19.17 -2.20 4.70
N ARG A 155 18.11 -1.45 4.37
CA ARG A 155 16.90 -1.97 3.72
C ARG A 155 17.00 -2.01 2.20
N GLY A 156 18.00 -1.34 1.62
CA GLY A 156 18.26 -1.32 0.18
C GLY A 156 18.95 -0.04 -0.25
N THR A 157 19.65 -0.08 -1.38
CA THR A 157 20.32 1.10 -1.97
C THR A 157 19.36 2.11 -2.59
N HIS A 158 18.14 1.67 -2.94
CA HIS A 158 17.13 2.48 -3.61
C HIS A 158 15.74 2.25 -3.00
N TYR A 159 14.78 3.10 -3.37
CA TYR A 159 13.38 2.90 -3.04
C TYR A 159 12.43 3.52 -4.06
N THR A 160 11.17 3.10 -3.97
CA THR A 160 10.03 3.85 -4.51
C THR A 160 8.94 3.97 -3.46
N THR A 161 8.04 4.94 -3.63
CA THR A 161 6.88 5.11 -2.76
C THR A 161 5.61 4.82 -3.54
N VAL A 162 4.78 3.92 -3.01
CA VAL A 162 3.49 3.54 -3.57
C VAL A 162 2.36 4.00 -2.67
N MET A 163 1.23 4.38 -3.26
CA MET A 163 0.05 4.84 -2.52
C MET A 163 -1.23 4.40 -3.23
N HIS A 164 -2.22 3.98 -2.45
CA HIS A 164 -3.58 3.86 -2.97
C HIS A 164 -4.17 5.26 -3.15
N ARG A 165 -4.71 5.55 -4.33
CA ARG A 165 -5.42 6.79 -4.64
C ARG A 165 -6.82 6.46 -5.15
N SER A 166 -7.81 7.26 -4.77
CA SER A 166 -9.18 7.09 -5.26
C SER A 166 -9.79 8.40 -5.73
N LYS A 167 -10.63 8.34 -6.77
CA LYS A 167 -11.59 9.41 -7.05
C LYS A 167 -12.86 9.13 -6.25
N THR A 168 -13.14 9.99 -5.29
CA THR A 168 -14.19 9.82 -4.30
C THR A 168 -15.28 10.85 -4.52
N GLU A 169 -16.53 10.39 -4.61
CA GLU A 169 -17.74 11.21 -4.57
C GLU A 169 -18.26 11.26 -3.12
N VAL A 170 -18.68 12.45 -2.68
CA VAL A 170 -19.16 12.67 -1.31
C VAL A 170 -20.56 13.28 -1.34
N THR A 171 -21.47 12.67 -0.59
CA THR A 171 -22.85 13.15 -0.39
C THR A 171 -23.07 13.47 1.08
N LEU A 172 -23.66 14.62 1.40
CA LEU A 172 -24.02 15.03 2.76
C LEU A 172 -25.54 15.16 2.87
N ASN A 173 -26.18 14.37 3.73
CA ASN A 173 -27.64 14.31 3.91
C ASN A 173 -28.39 14.17 2.57
N GLY A 174 -27.85 13.41 1.62
CA GLY A 174 -28.42 13.24 0.28
C GLY A 174 -28.04 14.31 -0.74
N ARG A 175 -27.38 15.41 -0.35
CA ARG A 175 -26.85 16.42 -1.27
C ARG A 175 -25.46 16.05 -1.77
N ASP A 176 -25.29 15.96 -3.09
CA ASP A 176 -23.96 15.76 -3.70
C ASP A 176 -23.07 16.98 -3.48
N LEU A 177 -21.87 16.75 -2.97
CA LEU A 177 -20.83 17.75 -2.75
C LEU A 177 -19.74 17.70 -3.84
N GLY A 178 -19.86 16.78 -4.79
CA GLY A 178 -18.94 16.58 -5.90
C GLY A 178 -17.92 15.47 -5.64
N SER A 179 -16.94 15.40 -6.55
CA SER A 179 -15.89 14.39 -6.55
C SER A 179 -14.51 15.00 -6.44
N SER A 180 -13.62 14.35 -5.69
CA SER A 180 -12.22 14.75 -5.55
C SER A 180 -11.28 13.54 -5.60
N LEU A 181 -10.02 13.78 -5.96
CA LEU A 181 -8.96 12.78 -5.83
C LEU A 181 -8.43 12.80 -4.40
N ILE A 182 -8.39 11.62 -3.78
CA ILE A 182 -7.94 11.43 -2.40
C ILE A 182 -6.80 10.41 -2.39
N GLY A 183 -5.66 10.80 -1.82
CA GLY A 183 -4.58 9.89 -1.49
C GLY A 183 -4.85 9.18 -0.16
N HIS A 184 -4.57 7.88 -0.10
CA HIS A 184 -4.65 7.06 1.11
C HIS A 184 -3.25 6.82 1.68
N GLY A 185 -3.11 5.88 2.62
CA GLY A 185 -1.81 5.50 3.15
C GLY A 185 -0.81 5.09 2.05
N SER A 186 0.47 5.38 2.30
CA SER A 186 1.59 5.17 1.38
C SER A 186 2.66 4.25 1.97
N PHE A 187 3.26 3.40 1.14
CA PHE A 187 4.31 2.45 1.50
C PHE A 187 5.58 2.77 0.72
N ARG A 188 6.72 2.79 1.40
CA ARG A 188 8.02 2.82 0.75
C ARG A 188 8.55 1.40 0.62
N ILE A 189 8.92 1.04 -0.60
CA ILE A 189 9.49 -0.26 -0.95
C ILE A 189 10.96 -0.04 -1.25
N PHE A 190 11.83 -0.57 -0.39
CA PHE A 190 13.28 -0.54 -0.57
C PHE A 190 13.76 -1.77 -1.34
N PHE A 191 14.78 -1.60 -2.17
CA PHE A 191 15.40 -2.66 -2.95
C PHE A 191 16.81 -2.25 -3.39
N ASP A 192 17.63 -3.21 -3.80
CA ASP A 192 18.96 -2.95 -4.37
C ASP A 192 18.92 -2.90 -5.90
N LEU A 193 19.65 -1.94 -6.48
CA LEU A 193 19.86 -1.83 -7.93
C LEU A 193 21.29 -2.14 -8.32
#